data_AF-A0A2T2N931-F1
#
_entry.id   AF-A0A2T2N931-F1
#
_cell.length_a   1.000
_cell.length_b   1.000
_cell.length_c   1.000
_cell.angle_alpha   90.00
_cell.angle_beta   90.00
_cell.angle_gamma   90.00
#
_symmetry.space_group_name_H-M   'P 1'
#
loop_
_entity.id
_entity.type
_entity.pdbx_description
1 polymer ?
#
loop_
_entity_poly.entity_id
_entity_poly.type
_entity_poly.pdbx_seq_one_letter_code
_entity_poly.pdbx_strand_id
1 'polypeptide(L)'
;CRNASCLRGDNMAWSPKMEESCRVLMESSEMSGDTLLITIARISKVAADAAEVIRRASEDADYAKAAMLQIKLLWTSYEQLKSSLPSELLSHNVVSSHLHSAEVLIYEIALYVPLASAFNQTMDMKRIEYFTTCLHAAKACMENFLRLDIVIADMVTMLTFSHSMQVAHRLCLIECTGWDRAAAKATADPIYYLRSAVALSEQANMMIKAKTGEDSLFLKAASAMSQAIPMWDAPLEKVAGTEPTAGEAIDSSLLDLADDFWLPDIFTQYWSNPI
;
A
#
# COMPACT_ATOMS: atom_id res chain seq x y z
N CYS A 1 8.85 -22.06 1.65
CA CYS A 1 7.78 -21.53 2.53
C CYS A 1 8.31 -21.05 3.89
N ARG A 2 9.21 -20.06 3.90
CA ARG A 2 9.58 -19.25 5.07
C ARG A 2 10.23 -18.01 4.44
N ASN A 3 9.62 -16.83 4.61
CA ASN A 3 10.24 -15.49 4.51
C ASN A 3 9.23 -14.34 4.29
N ALA A 4 7.93 -14.63 4.29
CA ALA A 4 6.90 -13.59 4.39
C ALA A 4 6.78 -13.08 5.83
N SER A 5 7.64 -12.20 6.35
CA SER A 5 7.40 -11.59 7.69
C SER A 5 8.40 -10.52 8.14
N CYS A 6 8.49 -9.38 7.46
CA CYS A 6 8.83 -8.14 8.19
C CYS A 6 7.56 -7.45 8.74
N LEU A 7 6.41 -7.66 8.09
CA LEU A 7 5.10 -7.12 8.50
C LEU A 7 4.16 -8.17 9.12
N ARG A 8 4.54 -9.46 9.18
CA ARG A 8 3.84 -10.45 10.04
C ARG A 8 4.38 -10.45 11.47
N GLY A 9 4.78 -9.30 11.98
CA GLY A 9 4.79 -9.15 13.43
C GLY A 9 3.32 -9.22 13.88
N ASP A 10 3.04 -9.83 15.03
CA ASP A 10 1.74 -9.62 15.68
C ASP A 10 1.57 -8.10 15.83
N ASN A 11 0.76 -7.51 14.95
CA ASN A 11 0.40 -6.10 15.08
C ASN A 11 -0.25 -5.98 16.45
N MET A 12 0.30 -5.11 17.31
CA MET A 12 -0.24 -4.93 18.65
C MET A 12 -1.71 -4.55 18.52
N ALA A 13 -2.59 -5.47 18.91
CA ALA A 13 -4.02 -5.27 18.80
C ALA A 13 -4.40 -3.99 19.56
N TRP A 14 -5.22 -3.14 18.93
CA TRP A 14 -5.65 -1.89 19.53
C TRP A 14 -6.34 -2.18 20.88
N SER A 15 -5.71 -1.76 21.97
CA SER A 15 -6.21 -2.04 23.32
C SER A 15 -7.01 -0.86 23.88
N PRO A 16 -7.94 -1.09 24.81
CA PRO A 16 -8.60 0.01 25.55
C PRO A 16 -7.59 0.95 26.22
N LYS A 17 -6.42 0.45 26.61
CA LYS A 17 -5.34 1.26 27.17
C LYS A 17 -4.73 2.22 26.15
N MET A 18 -4.63 1.84 24.88
CA MET A 18 -4.17 2.75 23.81
C MET A 18 -5.19 3.84 23.53
N GLU A 19 -6.48 3.52 23.57
CA GLU A 19 -7.56 4.52 23.48
C GLU A 19 -7.51 5.51 24.65
N GLU A 20 -7.32 4.99 25.86
CA GLU A 20 -7.14 5.81 27.07
C GLU A 20 -5.91 6.72 26.95
N SER A 21 -4.76 6.17 26.50
CA SER A 21 -3.56 6.99 26.27
C SER A 21 -3.80 8.07 25.22
N CYS A 22 -4.51 7.78 24.13
CA CYS A 22 -4.86 8.80 23.14
C CYS A 22 -5.74 9.88 23.77
N ARG A 23 -6.73 9.51 24.58
CA ARG A 23 -7.59 10.47 25.28
C ARG A 23 -6.79 11.35 26.23
N VAL A 24 -5.94 10.77 27.06
CA VAL A 24 -5.09 11.52 28.00
C VAL A 24 -4.19 12.49 27.24
N LEU A 25 -3.55 12.05 26.15
CA LEU A 25 -2.72 12.92 25.31
C LEU A 25 -3.52 14.03 24.61
N MET A 26 -4.77 13.77 24.22
CA MET A 26 -5.66 14.82 23.69
C MET A 26 -6.01 15.86 24.76
N GLU A 27 -6.25 15.43 25.99
CA GLU A 27 -6.65 16.30 27.10
C GLU A 27 -5.47 17.10 27.67
N SER A 28 -4.27 16.53 27.71
CA SER A 28 -3.06 17.19 28.22
C SER A 28 -2.31 18.00 27.15
N SER A 29 -2.53 17.70 25.86
CA SER A 29 -1.93 18.31 24.65
C SER A 29 -0.81 19.31 24.93
N GLU A 30 0.38 18.81 25.27
CA GLU A 30 1.50 19.64 25.69
C GLU A 30 2.25 20.18 24.46
N MET A 31 2.20 19.46 23.33
CA MET A 31 2.87 19.84 22.08
C MET A 31 2.01 19.57 20.85
N SER A 32 2.25 20.34 19.77
CA SER A 32 1.58 20.15 18.47
C SER A 32 1.82 18.76 17.87
N GLY A 33 2.91 18.08 18.26
CA GLY A 33 3.22 16.71 17.86
C GLY A 33 2.23 15.67 18.40
N ASP A 34 1.59 15.94 19.53
CA ASP A 34 0.65 14.99 20.16
C ASP A 34 -0.59 14.80 19.27
N THR A 35 -1.13 15.89 18.72
CA THR A 35 -2.27 15.83 17.80
C THR A 35 -1.93 15.06 16.53
N LEU A 36 -0.72 15.26 15.97
CA LEU A 36 -0.25 14.51 14.80
C LEU A 36 -0.11 13.02 15.12
N LEU A 37 0.50 12.68 16.25
CA LEU A 37 0.69 11.29 16.68
C LEU A 37 -0.64 10.57 16.89
N ILE A 38 -1.58 11.19 17.59
CA ILE A 38 -2.92 10.63 17.84
C ILE A 38 -3.66 10.42 16.52
N THR A 39 -3.53 11.36 15.59
CA THR A 39 -4.13 11.25 14.25
C THR A 39 -3.54 10.06 13.48
N ILE A 40 -2.21 9.94 13.42
CA ILE A 40 -1.54 8.82 12.78
C ILE A 40 -1.95 7.49 13.43
N ALA A 41 -2.01 7.42 14.77
CA ALA A 41 -2.39 6.22 15.51
C ALA A 41 -3.82 5.78 15.17
N ARG A 42 -4.77 6.71 15.12
CA ARG A 42 -6.17 6.43 14.77
C ARG A 42 -6.33 5.98 13.31
N ILE A 43 -5.60 6.59 12.37
CA ILE A 43 -5.62 6.14 10.97
C ILE A 43 -5.02 4.73 10.86
N SER A 44 -3.90 4.50 11.57
CA SER A 44 -3.21 3.20 11.59
C SER A 44 -4.07 2.09 12.18
N LYS A 45 -4.96 2.41 13.14
CA LYS A 45 -5.97 1.46 13.64
C LYS A 45 -6.91 1.00 12.53
N VAL A 46 -7.47 1.92 11.75
CA VAL A 46 -8.37 1.57 10.62
C VAL A 46 -7.62 0.72 9.59
N ALA A 47 -6.36 1.08 9.29
CA ALA A 47 -5.50 0.31 8.41
C ALA A 47 -5.23 -1.11 8.96
N ALA A 48 -4.97 -1.25 10.26
CA ALA A 48 -4.75 -2.53 10.92
C ALA A 48 -6.01 -3.41 10.89
N ASP A 49 -7.18 -2.83 11.13
CA ASP A 49 -8.47 -3.54 11.04
C ASP A 49 -8.71 -4.05 9.61
N ALA A 50 -8.40 -3.25 8.58
CA ALA A 50 -8.48 -3.66 7.18
C ALA A 50 -7.48 -4.78 6.84
N ALA A 51 -6.23 -4.66 7.31
CA ALA A 51 -5.19 -5.68 7.12
C ALA A 51 -5.57 -7.02 7.78
N GLU A 52 -6.22 -7.00 8.94
CA GLU A 52 -6.73 -8.21 9.58
C GLU A 52 -7.86 -8.87 8.78
N VAL A 53 -8.75 -8.08 8.16
CA VAL A 53 -9.76 -8.63 7.24
C VAL A 53 -9.10 -9.28 6.03
N ILE A 54 -8.08 -8.65 5.44
CA ILE A 54 -7.30 -9.23 4.32
C ILE A 54 -6.66 -10.54 4.75
N ARG A 55 -5.98 -10.56 5.90
CA ARG A 55 -5.30 -11.75 6.43
C ARG A 55 -6.28 -12.91 6.57
N ARG A 56 -7.42 -12.67 7.22
CA ARG A 56 -8.46 -13.70 7.39
C ARG A 56 -9.06 -14.15 6.06
N ALA A 57 -9.30 -13.24 5.12
CA ALA A 57 -9.81 -13.58 3.79
C ALA A 57 -8.80 -14.43 3.00
N SER A 58 -7.50 -14.24 3.21
CA SER A 58 -6.46 -15.04 2.57
C SER A 58 -6.33 -16.46 3.16
N GLU A 59 -6.68 -16.63 4.43
CA GLU A 59 -6.56 -17.91 5.16
C GLU A 59 -7.84 -18.76 5.10
N ASP A 60 -9.00 -18.12 5.01
CA ASP A 60 -10.32 -18.77 5.08
C ASP A 60 -11.21 -18.32 3.90
N ALA A 61 -11.42 -19.25 2.95
CA ALA A 61 -12.23 -19.03 1.76
C ALA A 61 -13.72 -18.78 2.05
N ASP A 62 -14.25 -19.28 3.17
CA ASP A 62 -15.63 -19.01 3.57
C ASP A 62 -15.76 -17.63 4.19
N TYR A 63 -14.77 -17.19 4.98
CA TYR A 63 -14.68 -15.81 5.45
C TYR A 63 -14.51 -14.83 4.28
N ALA A 64 -13.70 -15.17 3.27
CA ALA A 64 -13.44 -14.32 2.11
C ALA A 64 -14.74 -13.92 1.38
N LYS A 65 -15.74 -14.80 1.30
CA LYS A 65 -17.05 -14.51 0.71
C LYS A 65 -17.80 -13.39 1.44
N ALA A 66 -17.59 -13.25 2.75
CA ALA A 66 -18.21 -12.22 3.57
C ALA A 66 -17.32 -10.97 3.76
N ALA A 67 -16.04 -11.02 3.38
CA ALA A 67 -15.08 -9.94 3.60
C ALA A 67 -15.46 -8.65 2.85
N MET A 68 -16.09 -8.73 1.67
CA MET A 68 -16.59 -7.55 0.95
C MET A 68 -17.58 -6.71 1.76
N LEU A 69 -18.33 -7.32 2.69
CA LEU A 69 -19.26 -6.59 3.56
C LEU A 69 -18.52 -5.69 4.56
N GLN A 70 -17.28 -6.04 4.92
CA GLN A 70 -16.44 -5.27 5.84
C GLN A 70 -15.94 -3.96 5.22
N ILE A 71 -15.80 -3.91 3.89
CA ILE A 71 -15.34 -2.70 3.17
C ILE A 71 -16.20 -1.50 3.54
N LYS A 72 -17.54 -1.66 3.53
CA LYS A 72 -18.47 -0.57 3.88
C LYS A 72 -18.34 -0.12 5.34
N LEU A 73 -18.13 -1.06 6.26
CA LEU A 73 -17.97 -0.75 7.68
C LEU A 73 -16.68 0.03 7.92
N LEU A 74 -15.57 -0.46 7.39
CA LEU A 74 -14.26 0.17 7.50
C LEU A 74 -14.24 1.54 6.83
N TRP A 75 -14.85 1.66 5.64
CA TRP A 75 -15.00 2.94 4.95
C TRP A 75 -15.78 3.97 5.76
N THR A 76 -16.85 3.54 6.44
CA THR A 76 -17.63 4.43 7.31
C THR A 76 -16.77 4.95 8.47
N SER A 77 -15.97 4.07 9.09
CA SER A 77 -15.04 4.46 10.15
C SER A 77 -13.96 5.41 9.64
N TYR A 78 -13.41 5.15 8.45
CA TYR A 78 -12.43 5.99 7.78
C TYR A 78 -12.97 7.40 7.50
N GLU A 79 -14.16 7.51 6.91
CA GLU A 79 -14.78 8.80 6.58
C GLU A 79 -15.16 9.61 7.84
N GLN A 80 -15.65 8.93 8.88
CA GLN A 80 -15.90 9.57 10.17
C GLN A 80 -14.61 10.13 10.79
N LEU A 81 -13.52 9.36 10.74
CA LEU A 81 -12.22 9.83 11.21
C LEU A 81 -11.75 11.02 10.36
N LYS A 82 -11.71 10.89 9.04
CA LYS A 82 -11.22 11.91 8.10
C LYS A 82 -12.00 13.22 8.22
N SER A 83 -13.33 13.17 8.32
CA SER A 83 -14.19 14.35 8.48
C SER A 83 -14.04 15.05 9.84
N SER A 84 -13.52 14.34 10.85
CA SER A 84 -13.22 14.93 12.16
C SER A 84 -11.87 15.65 12.24
N LEU A 85 -11.02 15.52 11.22
CA LEU A 85 -9.68 16.10 11.22
C LEU A 85 -9.71 17.59 10.81
N PRO A 86 -8.95 18.46 11.50
CA PRO A 86 -8.69 19.83 11.04
C PRO A 86 -8.03 19.87 9.66
N SER A 87 -8.30 20.94 8.89
CA SER A 87 -7.75 21.14 7.55
C SER A 87 -6.21 21.14 7.50
N GLU A 88 -5.59 21.62 8.57
CA GLU A 88 -4.15 21.69 8.76
C GLU A 88 -3.54 20.28 8.80
N LEU A 89 -4.18 19.36 9.51
CA LEU A 89 -3.74 17.96 9.57
C LEU A 89 -3.99 17.24 8.25
N LEU A 90 -5.11 17.51 7.57
CA LEU A 90 -5.38 16.94 6.26
C LEU A 90 -4.34 17.37 5.22
N SER A 91 -3.79 18.58 5.34
CA SER A 91 -2.72 19.07 4.47
C SER A 91 -1.32 18.54 4.82
N HIS A 92 -1.16 17.85 5.96
CA HIS A 92 0.12 17.33 6.39
C HIS A 92 0.49 16.07 5.58
N ASN A 93 1.64 16.07 4.90
CA ASN A 93 1.98 14.99 3.96
C ASN A 93 2.04 13.60 4.60
N VAL A 94 2.51 13.49 5.84
CA VAL A 94 2.52 12.21 6.58
C VAL A 94 1.10 11.73 6.86
N VAL A 95 0.19 12.62 7.28
CA VAL A 95 -1.21 12.26 7.52
C VAL A 95 -1.87 11.83 6.20
N SER A 96 -1.59 12.55 5.11
CA SER A 96 -2.04 12.17 3.77
C SER A 96 -1.53 10.78 3.36
N SER A 97 -0.25 10.47 3.59
CA SER A 97 0.31 9.11 3.35
C SER A 97 -0.46 8.05 4.12
N HIS A 98 -0.70 8.26 5.41
CA HIS A 98 -1.45 7.30 6.23
C HIS A 98 -2.91 7.16 5.79
N LEU A 99 -3.57 8.26 5.41
CA LEU A 99 -4.94 8.23 4.89
C LEU A 99 -5.04 7.45 3.58
N HIS A 100 -4.10 7.66 2.65
CA HIS A 100 -4.07 6.88 1.40
C HIS A 100 -3.74 5.41 1.67
N SER A 101 -2.83 5.12 2.61
CA SER A 101 -2.51 3.75 3.04
C SER A 101 -3.75 3.00 3.51
N ALA A 102 -4.52 3.61 4.43
CA ALA A 102 -5.74 3.02 4.97
C ALA A 102 -6.79 2.81 3.86
N GLU A 103 -6.95 3.78 2.96
CA GLU A 103 -7.89 3.68 1.84
C GLU A 103 -7.52 2.55 0.88
N VAL A 104 -6.24 2.40 0.54
CA VAL A 104 -5.75 1.26 -0.26
C VAL A 104 -6.12 -0.06 0.41
N LEU A 105 -5.77 -0.25 1.69
CA LEU A 105 -6.03 -1.49 2.43
C LEU A 105 -7.53 -1.82 2.52
N ILE A 106 -8.39 -0.82 2.72
CA ILE A 106 -9.84 -1.03 2.79
C ILE A 106 -10.38 -1.60 1.47
N TYR A 107 -9.99 -1.02 0.34
CA TYR A 107 -10.52 -1.47 -0.96
C TYR A 107 -9.77 -2.68 -1.52
N GLU A 108 -8.53 -2.91 -1.09
CA GLU A 108 -7.72 -4.08 -1.46
C GLU A 108 -8.38 -5.40 -1.01
N ILE A 109 -9.22 -5.38 0.03
CA ILE A 109 -10.03 -6.53 0.46
C ILE A 109 -10.76 -7.19 -0.74
N ALA A 110 -11.22 -6.39 -1.72
CA ALA A 110 -11.90 -6.89 -2.90
C ALA A 110 -11.03 -7.83 -3.77
N LEU A 111 -9.69 -7.71 -3.71
CA LEU A 111 -8.75 -8.57 -4.45
C LEU A 111 -8.59 -9.96 -3.83
N TYR A 112 -8.94 -10.12 -2.55
CA TYR A 112 -8.82 -11.38 -1.82
C TYR A 112 -10.13 -12.17 -1.78
N VAL A 113 -11.22 -11.57 -2.26
CA VAL A 113 -12.51 -12.25 -2.34
C VAL A 113 -12.56 -13.05 -3.65
N PRO A 114 -12.86 -14.37 -3.59
CA PRO A 114 -12.93 -15.20 -4.78
C PRO A 114 -13.82 -14.60 -5.86
N LEU A 115 -13.34 -14.61 -7.10
CA LEU A 115 -14.15 -14.29 -8.27
C LEU A 115 -15.26 -15.34 -8.33
N ALA A 116 -16.48 -14.96 -7.97
CA ALA A 116 -17.61 -15.88 -7.95
C ALA A 116 -17.82 -16.40 -9.39
N SER A 117 -18.04 -17.70 -9.54
CA SER A 117 -18.44 -18.28 -10.82
C SER A 117 -19.76 -17.64 -11.26
N ALA A 118 -19.70 -16.82 -12.31
CA ALA A 118 -20.73 -16.34 -13.26
C ALA A 118 -22.17 -15.98 -12.83
N PHE A 119 -22.59 -16.15 -11.57
CA PHE A 119 -24.01 -16.14 -11.19
C PHE A 119 -24.48 -14.87 -10.47
N ASN A 120 -23.61 -13.90 -10.15
CA ASN A 120 -23.98 -12.70 -9.39
C ASN A 120 -23.44 -11.39 -10.02
N GLN A 121 -24.03 -10.98 -11.14
CA GLN A 121 -23.67 -9.76 -11.90
C GLN A 121 -23.61 -8.48 -11.04
N THR A 122 -24.44 -8.35 -10.00
CA THR A 122 -24.45 -7.19 -9.09
C THR A 122 -23.23 -7.13 -8.18
N MET A 123 -22.72 -8.28 -7.74
CA MET A 123 -21.47 -8.35 -6.96
C MET A 123 -20.25 -8.02 -7.83
N ASP A 124 -20.31 -8.36 -9.11
CA ASP A 124 -19.23 -8.05 -10.05
C ASP A 124 -19.14 -6.53 -10.29
N MET A 125 -20.25 -5.81 -10.49
CA MET A 125 -20.21 -4.34 -10.62
C MET A 125 -19.64 -3.64 -9.38
N LYS A 126 -20.04 -4.07 -8.17
CA LYS A 126 -19.50 -3.49 -6.93
C LYS A 126 -18.01 -3.78 -6.75
N ARG A 127 -17.55 -4.96 -7.18
CA ARG A 127 -16.13 -5.30 -7.19
C ARG A 127 -15.35 -4.40 -8.15
N ILE A 128 -15.86 -4.14 -9.35
CA ILE A 128 -15.24 -3.19 -10.29
C ILE A 128 -15.13 -1.80 -9.68
N GLU A 129 -16.19 -1.31 -9.02
CA GLU A 129 -16.16 -0.04 -8.29
C GLU A 129 -15.05 -0.02 -7.22
N TYR A 130 -14.91 -1.09 -6.43
CA TYR A 130 -13.83 -1.21 -5.45
C TYR A 130 -12.45 -1.28 -6.06
N PHE A 131 -12.26 -1.99 -7.18
CA PHE A 131 -10.99 -2.02 -7.90
C PHE A 131 -10.62 -0.65 -8.45
N THR A 132 -11.58 0.07 -9.03
CA THR A 132 -11.37 1.43 -9.51
C THR A 132 -10.97 2.34 -8.35
N THR A 133 -11.68 2.31 -7.22
CA THR A 133 -11.34 3.15 -6.06
C THR A 133 -9.99 2.78 -5.46
N CYS A 134 -9.69 1.49 -5.32
CA CYS A 134 -8.39 0.99 -4.85
C CYS A 134 -7.25 1.50 -5.73
N LEU A 135 -7.42 1.48 -7.07
CA LEU A 135 -6.43 1.98 -8.01
C LEU A 135 -6.19 3.48 -7.86
N HIS A 136 -7.24 4.27 -7.69
CA HIS A 136 -7.12 5.72 -7.47
C HIS A 136 -6.44 6.03 -6.13
N ALA A 137 -6.74 5.26 -5.08
CA ALA A 137 -6.09 5.40 -3.79
C ALA A 137 -4.60 5.05 -3.87
N ALA A 138 -4.25 3.94 -4.54
CA ALA A 138 -2.86 3.54 -4.77
C ALA A 138 -2.11 4.60 -5.58
N LYS A 139 -2.74 5.14 -6.63
CA LYS A 139 -2.20 6.26 -7.41
C LYS A 139 -1.92 7.47 -6.53
N ALA A 140 -2.89 7.91 -5.74
CA ALA A 140 -2.74 9.06 -4.86
C ALA A 140 -1.60 8.85 -3.85
N CYS A 141 -1.46 7.64 -3.31
CA CYS A 141 -0.34 7.30 -2.45
C CYS A 141 1.01 7.39 -3.17
N MET A 142 1.11 6.82 -4.38
CA MET A 142 2.35 6.85 -5.17
C MET A 142 2.73 8.29 -5.56
N GLU A 143 1.76 9.11 -5.95
CA GLU A 143 1.99 10.52 -6.23
C GLU A 143 2.38 11.32 -4.99
N ASN A 144 1.75 11.05 -3.83
CA ASN A 144 2.12 11.69 -2.58
C ASN A 144 3.56 11.37 -2.20
N PHE A 145 3.97 10.10 -2.34
CA PHE A 145 5.34 9.67 -2.12
C PHE A 145 6.34 10.44 -2.99
N LEU A 146 6.06 10.59 -4.29
CA LEU A 146 6.94 11.32 -5.20
C LEU A 146 7.05 12.83 -4.90
N ARG A 147 6.14 13.38 -4.10
CA ARG A 147 6.18 14.80 -3.65
C ARG A 147 6.93 14.98 -2.33
N LEU A 148 7.25 13.89 -1.62
CA LEU A 148 7.93 13.96 -0.33
C LEU A 148 9.43 14.19 -0.50
N ASP A 149 10.02 14.82 0.52
CA ASP A 149 11.46 14.72 0.74
C ASP A 149 11.76 13.35 1.36
N ILE A 150 12.16 12.41 0.50
CA ILE A 150 12.44 11.03 0.90
C ILE A 150 13.63 10.90 1.86
N VAL A 151 14.46 11.94 2.00
CA VAL A 151 15.57 11.95 2.97
C VAL A 151 15.05 11.98 4.41
N ILE A 152 13.90 12.61 4.63
CA ILE A 152 13.26 12.73 5.95
C ILE A 152 11.97 11.90 6.07
N ALA A 153 11.66 11.10 5.04
CA ALA A 153 10.50 10.22 5.07
C ALA A 153 10.69 9.10 6.10
N ASP A 154 9.63 8.82 6.86
CA ASP A 154 9.62 7.68 7.76
C ASP A 154 9.53 6.35 7.00
N MET A 155 9.90 5.27 7.70
CA MET A 155 9.85 3.91 7.16
C MET A 155 8.43 3.52 6.72
N VAL A 156 7.40 3.98 7.42
CA VAL A 156 6.00 3.64 7.13
C VAL A 156 5.58 4.20 5.77
N THR A 157 6.04 5.39 5.44
CA THR A 157 5.78 6.04 4.15
C THR A 157 6.45 5.28 3.01
N MET A 158 7.70 4.84 3.20
CA MET A 158 8.40 3.98 2.23
C MET A 158 7.67 2.65 2.01
N LEU A 159 7.22 2.00 3.09
CA LEU A 159 6.47 0.75 3.03
C LEU A 159 5.10 0.93 2.37
N THR A 160 4.43 2.04 2.63
CA THR A 160 3.12 2.34 2.02
C THR A 160 3.25 2.57 0.51
N PHE A 161 4.31 3.26 0.07
CA PHE A 161 4.60 3.40 -1.36
C PHE A 161 4.80 2.04 -2.03
N SER A 162 5.65 1.19 -1.43
CA SER A 162 5.87 -0.20 -1.86
C SER A 162 4.57 -0.98 -2.01
N HIS A 163 3.72 -0.93 -0.97
CA HIS A 163 2.44 -1.63 -0.96
C HIS A 163 1.51 -1.13 -2.08
N SER A 164 1.39 0.19 -2.21
CA SER A 164 0.54 0.80 -3.25
C SER A 164 1.00 0.45 -4.66
N MET A 165 2.32 0.36 -4.87
CA MET A 165 2.93 -0.12 -6.11
C MET A 165 2.52 -1.57 -6.43
N GLN A 166 2.59 -2.47 -5.44
CA GLN A 166 2.17 -3.86 -5.61
C GLN A 166 0.68 -3.98 -5.93
N VAL A 167 -0.16 -3.23 -5.21
CA VAL A 167 -1.61 -3.22 -5.44
C VAL A 167 -1.94 -2.72 -6.85
N ALA A 168 -1.32 -1.62 -7.31
CA ALA A 168 -1.52 -1.10 -8.66
C ALA A 168 -1.06 -2.11 -9.73
N HIS A 169 0.06 -2.80 -9.51
CA HIS A 169 0.56 -3.84 -10.41
C HIS A 169 -0.41 -5.02 -10.50
N ARG A 170 -0.91 -5.53 -9.37
CA ARG A 170 -1.93 -6.58 -9.32
C ARG A 170 -3.21 -6.17 -10.06
N LEU A 171 -3.67 -4.95 -9.87
CA LEU A 171 -4.84 -4.40 -10.56
C LEU A 171 -4.62 -4.25 -12.07
N CYS A 172 -3.39 -4.04 -12.55
CA CYS A 172 -3.09 -4.04 -13.98
C CYS A 172 -3.06 -5.45 -14.59
N LEU A 173 -2.88 -6.49 -13.77
CA LEU A 173 -2.79 -7.89 -14.24
C LEU A 173 -4.10 -8.66 -14.09
N ILE A 174 -4.95 -8.29 -13.12
CA ILE A 174 -6.14 -9.05 -12.77
C ILE A 174 -7.07 -9.26 -13.97
N GLU A 175 -7.45 -10.50 -14.18
CA GLU A 175 -8.44 -10.88 -15.19
C GLU A 175 -9.80 -11.03 -14.51
N CYS A 176 -10.72 -10.12 -14.85
CA CYS A 176 -12.06 -10.11 -14.30
C CYS A 176 -13.02 -9.54 -15.34
N THR A 177 -14.19 -10.16 -15.48
CA THR A 177 -15.25 -9.67 -16.36
C THR A 177 -15.62 -8.24 -15.99
N GLY A 178 -15.54 -7.32 -16.96
CA GLY A 178 -15.86 -5.90 -16.77
C GLY A 178 -14.70 -5.05 -16.23
N TRP A 179 -13.54 -5.64 -15.94
CA TRP A 179 -12.32 -4.91 -15.62
C TRP A 179 -11.47 -4.66 -16.87
N ASP A 180 -11.11 -3.41 -17.11
CA ASP A 180 -10.23 -3.01 -18.22
C ASP A 180 -8.80 -2.78 -17.71
N ARG A 181 -7.92 -3.74 -17.99
CA ARG A 181 -6.50 -3.68 -17.63
C ARG A 181 -5.74 -2.54 -18.32
N ALA A 182 -6.12 -2.20 -19.55
CA ALA A 182 -5.48 -1.10 -20.28
C ALA A 182 -5.87 0.24 -19.66
N ALA A 183 -7.15 0.42 -19.32
CA ALA A 183 -7.60 1.59 -18.58
C ALA A 183 -6.97 1.67 -17.18
N ALA A 184 -6.77 0.53 -16.50
CA ALA A 184 -6.08 0.46 -15.22
C ALA A 184 -4.64 0.95 -15.33
N LYS A 185 -3.85 0.41 -16.28
CA LYS A 185 -2.48 0.85 -16.54
C LYS A 185 -2.40 2.32 -16.96
N ALA A 186 -3.34 2.81 -17.77
CA ALA A 186 -3.40 4.21 -18.15
C ALA A 186 -3.70 5.14 -16.96
N THR A 187 -4.46 4.65 -15.98
CA THR A 187 -4.79 5.43 -14.77
C THR A 187 -3.60 5.53 -13.83
N ALA A 188 -2.92 4.41 -13.57
CA ALA A 188 -1.76 4.34 -12.70
C ALA A 188 -0.77 3.28 -13.21
N ASP A 189 0.21 3.68 -14.02
CA ASP A 189 1.22 2.79 -14.57
C ASP A 189 2.30 2.48 -13.51
N PRO A 190 2.37 1.25 -12.97
CA PRO A 190 3.36 0.91 -11.95
C PRO A 190 4.79 1.15 -12.44
N ILE A 191 5.08 0.88 -13.72
CA ILE A 191 6.44 1.02 -14.25
C ILE A 191 6.88 2.47 -14.30
N TYR A 192 5.95 3.39 -14.61
CA TYR A 192 6.21 4.83 -14.54
C TYR A 192 6.56 5.28 -13.12
N TYR A 193 5.78 4.85 -12.11
CA TYR A 193 6.03 5.20 -10.72
C TYR A 193 7.33 4.58 -10.19
N LEU A 194 7.66 3.35 -10.57
CA LEU A 194 8.92 2.70 -10.22
C LEU A 194 10.13 3.47 -10.77
N ARG A 195 10.10 3.86 -12.05
CA ARG A 195 11.15 4.68 -12.68
C ARG A 195 11.27 6.06 -12.03
N SER A 196 10.14 6.66 -11.66
CA SER A 196 10.12 7.94 -10.95
C SER A 196 10.75 7.83 -9.56
N ALA A 197 10.50 6.74 -8.84
CA ALA A 197 11.10 6.47 -7.53
C ALA A 197 12.62 6.19 -7.62
N VAL A 198 13.09 5.55 -8.70
CA VAL A 198 14.53 5.44 -9.02
C VAL A 198 15.15 6.83 -9.13
N ALA A 199 14.60 7.68 -10.00
CA ALA A 199 15.12 9.03 -10.23
C ALA A 199 15.13 9.87 -8.93
N LEU A 200 14.07 9.76 -8.12
CA LEU A 200 13.97 10.43 -6.82
C LEU A 200 15.06 9.95 -5.85
N SER A 201 15.33 8.64 -5.82
CA SER A 201 16.38 8.04 -4.98
C SER A 201 17.80 8.44 -5.43
N GLU A 202 18.05 8.50 -6.74
CA GLU A 202 19.31 9.01 -7.28
C GLU A 202 19.53 10.48 -6.91
N GLN A 203 18.47 11.30 -6.99
CA GLN A 203 18.51 12.69 -6.57
C GLN A 203 18.82 12.84 -5.07
N ALA A 204 18.14 12.07 -4.22
CA ALA A 204 18.42 12.06 -2.78
C ALA A 204 19.88 11.65 -2.49
N ASN A 205 20.40 10.64 -3.20
CA ASN A 205 21.79 10.23 -3.08
C ASN A 205 22.76 11.36 -3.44
N MET A 206 22.54 12.04 -4.56
CA MET A 206 23.38 13.17 -4.97
C MET A 206 23.41 14.27 -3.91
N MET A 207 22.26 14.61 -3.32
CA MET A 207 22.16 15.62 -2.27
C MET A 207 22.92 15.24 -0.99
N ILE A 208 22.84 13.97 -0.58
CA ILE A 208 23.56 13.49 0.61
C ILE A 208 25.05 13.41 0.33
N LYS A 209 25.45 12.82 -0.80
CA LYS A 209 26.86 12.71 -1.21
C LYS A 209 27.54 14.06 -1.32
N ALA A 210 26.84 15.10 -1.78
CA ALA A 210 27.37 16.45 -1.81
C ALA A 210 27.68 17.02 -0.41
N LYS A 211 26.98 16.56 0.63
CA LYS A 211 27.18 16.98 2.03
C LYS A 211 28.17 16.10 2.78
N THR A 212 28.15 14.79 2.55
CA THR A 212 28.92 13.79 3.33
C THR A 212 30.17 13.29 2.60
N GLY A 213 30.23 13.43 1.27
CA GLY A 213 31.27 12.85 0.42
C GLY A 213 31.03 11.37 0.06
N GLU A 214 30.01 10.73 0.65
CA GLU A 214 29.78 9.28 0.55
C GLU A 214 28.44 8.96 -0.11
N ASP A 215 28.37 7.79 -0.77
CA ASP A 215 27.11 7.28 -1.29
C ASP A 215 26.19 6.84 -0.14
N SER A 216 24.91 7.17 -0.27
CA SER A 216 23.86 6.89 0.69
C SER A 216 23.12 5.60 0.37
N LEU A 217 22.26 5.16 1.31
CA LEU A 217 21.32 4.05 1.09
C LEU A 217 20.40 4.26 -0.13
N PHE A 218 20.16 5.51 -0.56
CA PHE A 218 19.32 5.80 -1.71
C PHE A 218 19.95 5.37 -3.04
N LEU A 219 21.29 5.29 -3.13
CA LEU A 219 21.93 4.71 -4.32
C LEU A 219 21.63 3.20 -4.43
N LYS A 220 21.67 2.50 -3.29
CA LYS A 220 21.30 1.08 -3.24
C LYS A 220 19.83 0.89 -3.60
N ALA A 221 18.95 1.77 -3.11
CA ALA A 221 17.52 1.77 -3.44
C ALA A 221 17.26 1.98 -4.93
N ALA A 222 17.91 2.98 -5.54
CA ALA A 222 17.82 3.23 -6.98
C ALA A 222 18.28 2.01 -7.80
N SER A 223 19.40 1.41 -7.43
CA SER A 223 19.94 0.22 -8.11
C SER A 223 18.99 -0.98 -8.01
N ALA A 224 18.48 -1.27 -6.81
CA ALA A 224 17.58 -2.40 -6.59
C ALA A 224 16.25 -2.22 -7.34
N MET A 225 15.64 -1.03 -7.28
CA MET A 225 14.43 -0.71 -8.05
C MET A 225 14.68 -0.82 -9.56
N SER A 226 15.82 -0.33 -10.05
CA SER A 226 16.17 -0.41 -11.47
C SER A 226 16.28 -1.85 -11.97
N GLN A 227 16.87 -2.74 -11.15
CA GLN A 227 16.97 -4.16 -11.45
C GLN A 227 15.61 -4.88 -11.42
N ALA A 228 14.66 -4.39 -10.62
CA ALA A 228 13.32 -4.94 -10.54
C ALA A 228 12.42 -4.53 -11.73
N ILE A 229 12.70 -3.44 -12.44
CA ILE A 229 11.84 -2.95 -13.54
C ILE A 229 11.52 -4.03 -14.58
N PRO A 230 12.48 -4.78 -15.16
CA PRO A 230 12.17 -5.78 -16.19
C PRO A 230 11.25 -6.90 -15.66
N MET A 231 11.41 -7.26 -14.39
CA MET A 231 10.58 -8.29 -13.75
C MET A 231 9.13 -7.84 -13.58
N TRP A 232 8.91 -6.54 -13.34
CA TRP A 232 7.56 -5.97 -13.22
C TRP A 232 6.91 -5.72 -14.59
N ASP A 233 7.71 -5.40 -15.60
CA ASP A 233 7.25 -5.07 -16.95
C ASP A 233 6.82 -6.32 -17.73
N ALA A 234 7.58 -7.41 -17.62
CA ALA A 234 7.35 -8.63 -18.42
C ALA A 234 5.92 -9.22 -18.27
N PRO A 235 5.32 -9.31 -17.07
CA PRO A 235 3.92 -9.74 -16.93
C PRO A 235 2.93 -8.79 -17.59
N LEU A 236 3.16 -7.47 -17.52
CA LEU A 236 2.29 -6.45 -18.11
C LEU A 236 2.33 -6.53 -19.65
N GLU A 237 3.51 -6.76 -20.23
CA GLU A 237 3.67 -6.97 -21.67
C GLU A 237 3.00 -8.26 -22.15
N LYS A 238 3.20 -9.36 -21.40
CA LYS A 238 2.57 -10.65 -21.70
C LYS A 238 1.05 -10.50 -21.77
N VAL A 239 0.47 -9.84 -20.77
CA VAL A 239 -0.97 -9.64 -20.65
C VAL A 239 -1.53 -8.67 -21.70
N ALA A 240 -0.74 -7.69 -22.16
CA ALA A 240 -1.13 -6.82 -23.27
C ALA A 240 -1.21 -7.58 -24.62
N GLY A 241 -0.51 -8.70 -24.75
CA GLY A 241 -0.51 -9.55 -25.94
C GLY A 241 -1.56 -10.67 -25.95
N THR A 242 -2.23 -10.95 -24.83
CA THR A 242 -3.25 -12.02 -24.73
C THR A 242 -4.67 -11.45 -24.81
N GLU A 243 -5.52 -12.02 -25.65
CA GLU A 243 -6.97 -11.80 -25.57
C GLU A 243 -7.52 -12.38 -24.25
N PRO A 244 -8.53 -11.76 -23.62
CA PRO A 244 -9.04 -12.19 -22.32
C PRO A 244 -9.70 -13.58 -22.44
N THR A 245 -9.13 -14.58 -21.76
CA THR A 245 -9.69 -15.91 -21.61
C THR A 245 -10.24 -16.07 -20.22
N ALA A 246 -11.56 -16.18 -20.13
CA ALA A 246 -12.27 -16.32 -18.86
C ALA A 246 -11.77 -17.52 -18.05
N GLY A 247 -11.21 -17.26 -16.86
CA GLY A 247 -11.28 -18.19 -15.75
C GLY A 247 -9.97 -18.65 -15.08
N GLU A 248 -8.83 -18.02 -15.30
CA GLU A 248 -7.63 -18.35 -14.50
C GLU A 248 -7.56 -17.49 -13.23
N ALA A 249 -7.57 -18.18 -12.09
CA ALA A 249 -7.34 -17.58 -10.78
C ALA A 249 -5.95 -16.92 -10.75
N ILE A 250 -5.82 -15.85 -9.96
CA ILE A 250 -4.54 -15.18 -9.69
C ILE A 250 -3.51 -16.24 -9.30
N ASP A 251 -2.43 -16.34 -10.08
CA ASP A 251 -1.32 -17.24 -9.78
C ASP A 251 -0.70 -16.84 -8.43
N SER A 252 -0.61 -17.81 -7.53
CA SER A 252 0.02 -17.67 -6.21
C SER A 252 1.47 -17.16 -6.32
N SER A 253 2.12 -17.33 -7.48
CA SER A 253 3.47 -16.77 -7.75
C SER A 253 3.53 -15.23 -7.73
N LEU A 254 2.41 -14.54 -7.97
CA LEU A 254 2.33 -13.07 -7.87
C LEU A 254 2.29 -12.59 -6.41
N LEU A 255 1.88 -13.46 -5.47
CA LEU A 255 2.00 -13.20 -4.03
C LEU A 255 3.44 -13.40 -3.54
N ASP A 256 4.18 -14.35 -4.12
CA ASP A 256 5.61 -14.55 -3.82
C ASP A 256 6.48 -13.39 -4.37
N LEU A 257 6.13 -12.81 -5.52
CA LEU A 257 6.76 -11.60 -6.08
C LEU A 257 6.64 -10.36 -5.18
N ALA A 258 5.61 -10.31 -4.33
CA ALA A 258 5.40 -9.24 -3.35
C ALA A 258 6.26 -9.42 -2.09
N ASP A 259 6.66 -10.66 -1.77
CA ASP A 259 7.57 -10.99 -0.66
C ASP A 259 9.04 -10.68 -1.02
N ASP A 260 9.42 -10.74 -2.30
CA ASP A 260 10.75 -10.43 -2.84
C ASP A 260 11.01 -8.91 -3.05
N PHE A 261 10.38 -8.06 -2.24
CA PHE A 261 10.50 -6.61 -2.41
C PHE A 261 11.93 -6.13 -2.03
N TRP A 262 12.44 -5.12 -2.75
CA TRP A 262 13.79 -4.58 -2.53
C TRP A 262 14.02 -3.96 -1.14
N LEU A 263 12.96 -3.60 -0.41
CA LEU A 263 13.07 -2.99 0.92
C LEU A 263 13.69 -3.96 1.95
N PRO A 264 13.19 -5.20 2.14
CA PRO A 264 13.83 -6.20 2.98
C PRO A 264 15.33 -6.37 2.73
N ASP A 265 15.77 -6.46 1.48
CA ASP A 265 17.18 -6.65 1.12
C ASP A 265 18.05 -5.44 1.46
N ILE A 266 17.56 -4.21 1.25
CA ILE A 266 18.29 -2.99 1.60
C ILE A 266 18.45 -2.85 3.11
N PHE A 267 17.40 -3.14 3.87
CA PHE A 267 17.44 -3.01 5.32
C PHE A 267 18.26 -4.13 5.96
N THR A 268 18.08 -5.40 5.57
CA THR A 268 18.83 -6.53 6.16
C THR A 268 20.34 -6.39 5.96
N GLN A 269 20.79 -5.84 4.82
CA GLN A 269 22.21 -5.61 4.55
C GLN A 269 22.81 -4.46 5.37
N TYR A 270 22.02 -3.44 5.73
CA TYR A 270 22.47 -2.29 6.51
C TYR A 270 22.58 -2.61 8.01
N TRP A 271 21.64 -3.37 8.57
CA TRP A 271 21.66 -3.78 9.98
C TRP A 271 22.74 -4.85 10.29
N SER A 272 23.21 -5.56 9.26
CA SER A 272 24.28 -6.57 9.40
C SER A 272 25.70 -5.98 9.36
N ASN A 273 25.86 -4.73 8.91
CA ASN A 273 27.12 -3.99 8.89
C ASN A 273 26.85 -2.51 9.21
N PRO A 274 26.59 -2.17 10.49
CA PRO A 274 26.56 -0.78 10.91
C PRO A 274 27.98 -0.19 10.77
N ILE A 275 28.07 1.00 10.15
CA ILE A 275 29.28 1.84 10.16
C ILE A 275 29.52 2.35 11.58
#